data_AF-A0A939HIS1-F1
#
_entry.id   AF-A0A939HIS1-F1
#
_cell.length_a   1.000
_cell.length_b   1.000
_cell.length_c   1.000
_cell.angle_alpha   90.00
_cell.angle_beta   90.00
_cell.angle_gamma   90.00
#
_symmetry.space_group_name_H-M   'P 1'
#
loop_
_entity.id
_entity.type
_entity.pdbx_description
1 polymer ?
#
loop_
_entity_poly.entity_id
_entity_poly.type
_entity_poly.pdbx_seq_one_letter_code
_entity_poly.pdbx_strand_id
1 'polypeptide(L)'
;MPAHCPEPGSATAHVRGFAAMLAGLRGDRLRGWLGKACIGTLPGLHSFPNGVGRDRDAVITGLTLPYSSGIVEGHINRIKMIKRQMFGRAGFQLLRQRVLLS
;
A
#
# COMPACT_ATOMS: atom_id res chain seq x y z
N MET A 1 16.64 -7.00 32.36
CA MET A 1 15.57 -7.80 31.73
C MET A 1 14.86 -6.90 30.73
N PRO A 2 15.01 -7.05 29.41
CA PRO A 2 14.35 -6.14 28.49
C PRO A 2 12.86 -6.49 28.42
N ALA A 3 12.02 -5.47 28.59
CA ALA A 3 10.58 -5.56 28.41
C ALA A 3 10.28 -5.92 26.96
N HIS A 4 9.88 -7.17 26.71
CA HIS A 4 9.33 -7.58 25.43
C HIS A 4 7.90 -7.05 25.35
N CYS A 5 7.70 -5.91 24.69
CA CYS A 5 6.36 -5.42 24.37
C CYS A 5 5.63 -6.50 23.53
N PRO A 6 4.49 -7.05 24.00
CA PRO A 6 3.75 -8.08 23.26
C PRO A 6 2.91 -7.51 22.09
N GLU A 7 3.00 -6.21 21.83
CA GLU A 7 2.15 -5.49 20.87
C GLU A 7 2.49 -5.60 19.36
N PRO A 8 3.74 -5.83 18.89
CA PRO A 8 4.02 -5.84 17.45
C PRO A 8 3.50 -7.10 16.74
N GLY A 9 3.16 -8.16 17.49
CA GLY A 9 2.67 -9.42 16.93
C GLY A 9 1.28 -9.29 16.30
N SER A 10 0.38 -8.55 16.94
CA SER A 10 -1.00 -8.36 16.45
C SER A 10 -1.01 -7.56 15.14
N ALA A 11 -0.35 -6.40 15.12
CA ALA A 11 -0.24 -5.56 13.93
C ALA A 11 0.41 -6.30 12.74
N THR A 12 1.49 -7.05 13.00
CA THR A 12 2.16 -7.85 11.97
C THR A 12 1.24 -8.94 11.41
N ALA A 13 0.42 -9.56 12.26
CA ALA A 13 -0.55 -10.57 11.84
C ALA A 13 -1.66 -9.97 10.96
N HIS A 14 -2.18 -8.78 11.26
CA HIS A 14 -3.17 -8.10 10.42
C HIS A 14 -2.60 -7.74 9.04
N VAL A 15 -1.38 -7.20 9.00
CA VAL A 15 -0.70 -6.85 7.73
C VAL A 15 -0.44 -8.11 6.90
N ARG A 16 0.07 -9.19 7.51
CA ARG A 16 0.28 -10.48 6.82
C ARG A 16 -1.03 -11.07 6.31
N GLY A 17 -2.10 -10.99 7.10
CA GLY A 17 -3.43 -11.43 6.68
C GLY A 17 -3.96 -10.64 5.49
N PHE A 18 -3.74 -9.32 5.48
CA PHE A 18 -4.10 -8.47 4.35
C PHE A 18 -3.28 -8.80 3.09
N ALA A 19 -1.96 -8.96 3.24
CA ALA A 19 -1.08 -9.34 2.14
C ALA A 19 -1.46 -10.70 1.53
N ALA A 20 -1.85 -11.68 2.35
CA ALA A 20 -2.32 -12.96 1.88
C ALA A 20 -3.65 -12.85 1.10
N MET A 21 -4.56 -11.96 1.50
CA MET A 21 -5.78 -11.68 0.73
C MET A 21 -5.45 -11.03 -0.62
N LEU A 22 -4.46 -10.14 -0.66
CA LEU A 22 -4.02 -9.47 -1.88
C LEU A 22 -3.35 -10.44 -2.85
N ALA A 23 -2.46 -11.30 -2.36
CA ALA A 23 -1.81 -12.32 -3.18
C ALA A 23 -2.80 -13.37 -3.72
N GLY A 24 -3.86 -13.66 -2.97
CA GLY A 24 -4.88 -14.65 -3.34
C GLY A 24 -6.12 -14.09 -4.02
N LEU A 25 -6.16 -12.77 -4.30
CA LEU A 25 -7.34 -12.05 -4.80
C LEU A 25 -8.64 -12.43 -4.06
N ARG A 26 -8.61 -12.29 -2.73
CA ARG A 26 -9.72 -12.65 -1.82
C ARG A 26 -10.49 -11.44 -1.30
N GLY A 27 -11.10 -10.67 -2.20
CA GLY A 27 -11.98 -9.55 -1.83
C GLY A 27 -13.17 -9.95 -0.95
N ASP A 28 -13.65 -11.19 -1.08
CA ASP A 28 -14.69 -11.79 -0.24
C ASP A 28 -14.34 -11.80 1.26
N ARG A 29 -13.05 -11.92 1.58
CA ARG A 29 -12.56 -12.02 2.97
C ARG A 29 -12.36 -10.67 3.65
N LEU A 30 -12.44 -9.56 2.91
CA LEU A 30 -12.15 -8.21 3.43
C LEU A 30 -13.06 -7.82 4.61
N ARG A 31 -14.36 -8.13 4.55
CA ARG A 31 -15.30 -7.84 5.65
C ARG A 31 -14.85 -8.49 6.96
N GLY A 32 -14.53 -9.78 6.91
CA GLY A 32 -14.12 -10.55 8.08
C GLY A 32 -12.77 -10.09 8.62
N TRP A 33 -11.86 -9.70 7.73
CA TRP A 33 -10.57 -9.13 8.13
C TRP A 33 -10.73 -7.75 8.80
N LEU A 34 -11.56 -6.85 8.27
CA LEU A 34 -11.82 -5.53 8.86
C LEU A 34 -12.35 -5.64 10.30
N GLY A 35 -13.27 -6.56 10.57
CA GLY A 35 -13.77 -6.79 11.93
C GLY A 35 -12.67 -7.22 12.90
N LYS A 36 -11.78 -8.12 12.47
CA LYS A 36 -10.62 -8.57 13.27
C LYS A 36 -9.57 -7.48 13.42
N ALA A 37 -9.35 -6.67 12.39
CA ALA A 37 -8.39 -5.57 12.39
C ALA A 37 -8.86 -4.44 13.31
N CYS A 38 -10.11 -4.02 13.27
CA CYS A 38 -10.60 -2.96 14.14
C CYS A 38 -10.58 -3.32 15.64
N ILE A 39 -10.67 -4.61 16.00
CA ILE A 39 -10.65 -5.04 17.41
C ILE A 39 -9.22 -5.33 17.88
N GLY A 40 -8.37 -5.90 17.02
CA GLY A 40 -7.03 -6.35 17.40
C GLY A 40 -5.90 -5.34 17.14
N THR A 41 -6.20 -4.20 16.52
CA THR A 41 -5.19 -3.18 16.20
C THR A 41 -5.03 -2.22 17.39
N LEU A 42 -3.81 -1.76 17.63
CA LEU A 42 -3.53 -0.73 18.64
C LEU A 42 -4.17 0.62 18.24
N PRO A 43 -4.53 1.49 19.21
CA PRO A 43 -5.04 2.85 18.96
C PRO A 43 -4.29 3.62 17.87
N GLY A 44 -2.95 3.56 17.86
CA GLY A 44 -2.10 4.25 16.88
C GLY A 44 -2.13 3.69 15.45
N LEU A 45 -2.67 2.49 15.24
CA LEU A 45 -2.71 1.82 13.93
C LEU A 45 -4.13 1.70 13.35
N HIS A 46 -5.18 2.17 14.04
CA HIS A 46 -6.56 2.11 13.49
C HIS A 46 -6.74 2.93 12.21
N SER A 47 -5.84 3.88 11.92
CA SER A 47 -5.88 4.67 10.67
C SER A 47 -5.91 3.77 9.44
N PHE A 48 -5.21 2.64 9.45
CA PHE A 48 -5.16 1.70 8.34
C PHE A 48 -6.50 0.98 8.09
N PRO A 49 -7.07 0.19 9.04
CA PRO A 49 -8.36 -0.45 8.83
C PRO A 49 -9.49 0.57 8.62
N ASN A 50 -9.41 1.76 9.22
CA ASN A 50 -10.40 2.82 8.97
C ASN A 50 -10.32 3.35 7.53
N GLY A 51 -9.12 3.58 6.99
CA GLY A 51 -8.92 3.97 5.60
C GLY A 51 -9.42 2.90 4.63
N VAL A 52 -9.08 1.64 4.89
CA VAL A 52 -9.56 0.49 4.11
C VAL A 52 -11.10 0.37 4.18
N GLY A 53 -11.69 0.66 5.33
CA GLY A 53 -13.15 0.69 5.49
C GLY A 53 -13.83 1.82 4.72
N ARG A 54 -13.19 2.99 4.60
CA ARG A 54 -13.69 4.12 3.82
C ARG A 54 -13.67 3.83 2.32
N ASP A 55 -12.58 3.26 1.81
CA ASP A 55 -12.39 2.95 0.37
C ASP A 55 -12.78 1.51 0.01
N ARG A 56 -13.70 0.94 0.79
CA ARG A 56 -14.03 -0.48 0.79
C ARG A 56 -14.31 -1.06 -0.60
N ASP A 57 -15.12 -0.41 -1.42
CA ASP A 57 -15.50 -0.95 -2.74
C ASP A 57 -14.32 -0.96 -3.70
N ALA A 58 -13.46 0.06 -3.64
CA ALA A 58 -12.23 0.13 -4.40
C ALA A 58 -11.25 -0.98 -3.94
N VAL A 59 -11.13 -1.19 -2.63
CA VAL A 59 -10.28 -2.25 -2.06
C VAL A 59 -10.81 -3.64 -2.42
N ILE A 60 -12.12 -3.89 -2.34
CA ILE A 60 -12.70 -5.17 -2.79
C ILE A 60 -12.37 -5.42 -4.25
N THR A 61 -12.53 -4.39 -5.09
CA THR A 61 -12.24 -4.48 -6.52
C THR A 61 -10.76 -4.81 -6.75
N GLY A 62 -9.84 -4.10 -6.09
CA GLY A 62 -8.40 -4.35 -6.17
C GLY A 62 -7.97 -5.70 -5.58
N LEU A 63 -8.73 -6.24 -4.62
CA LEU A 63 -8.53 -7.57 -4.07
C LEU A 63 -9.26 -8.67 -4.85
N THR A 64 -9.95 -8.37 -5.95
CA THR A 64 -10.71 -9.39 -6.72
C THR A 64 -10.25 -9.47 -8.16
N LEU A 65 -9.94 -8.32 -8.76
CA LEU A 65 -9.51 -8.26 -10.15
C LEU A 65 -8.02 -8.59 -10.29
N PRO A 66 -7.59 -9.22 -11.40
CA PRO A 66 -6.19 -9.51 -11.65
C PRO A 66 -5.39 -8.28 -12.11
N TYR A 67 -6.02 -7.11 -12.18
CA TYR A 67 -5.37 -5.88 -12.62
C TYR A 67 -4.53 -5.29 -11.50
N SER A 68 -3.27 -4.95 -11.80
CA SER A 68 -2.38 -4.24 -10.89
C SER A 68 -1.86 -2.95 -11.53
N SER A 69 -1.66 -1.92 -10.70
CA SER A 69 -1.00 -0.67 -11.08
C SER A 69 0.52 -0.81 -11.15
N GLY A 70 1.10 -2.01 -10.97
CA GLY A 70 2.55 -2.20 -10.75
C GLY A 70 3.44 -1.65 -11.86
N ILE A 71 3.07 -1.85 -13.13
CA ILE A 71 3.84 -1.30 -14.27
C ILE A 71 3.76 0.24 -14.28
N VAL A 72 2.56 0.79 -14.05
CA VAL A 72 2.33 2.24 -14.00
C VAL A 72 3.09 2.87 -12.85
N GLU A 73 3.06 2.25 -11.67
CA GLU A 73 3.82 2.67 -10.49
C GLU A 73 5.34 2.60 -10.74
N GLY A 74 5.82 1.57 -11.44
CA GLY A 74 7.21 1.45 -11.87
C GLY A 74 7.64 2.64 -12.73
N HIS A 75 6.82 3.01 -13.73
CA HIS A 75 7.08 4.19 -14.55
C HIS A 75 7.05 5.49 -13.74
N ILE A 76 6.08 5.65 -12.84
CA ILE A 76 6.00 6.81 -11.94
C ILE A 76 7.26 6.90 -11.07
N ASN A 77 7.74 5.77 -10.54
CA ASN A 77 8.93 5.73 -9.71
C ASN A 77 10.19 6.08 -10.52
N ARG A 78 10.32 5.59 -11.75
CA ARG A 78 11.40 5.98 -12.68
C ARG A 78 11.39 7.50 -12.93
N ILE A 79 10.23 8.07 -13.24
CA ILE A 79 10.10 9.52 -13.47
C ILE A 79 10.46 10.32 -12.22
N LYS A 80 9.98 9.90 -11.03
CA LYS A 80 10.33 10.52 -9.75
C LYS A 80 11.84 10.44 -9.48
N MET A 81 12.48 9.32 -9.81
CA MET A 81 13.92 9.14 -9.66
C MET A 81 14.71 10.08 -10.58
N ILE A 82 14.35 10.18 -11.86
CA ILE A 82 14.98 11.12 -12.80
C ILE A 82 14.83 12.57 -12.30
N LYS A 83 13.64 12.96 -11.83
CA LYS A 83 13.42 14.29 -11.24
C LYS A 83 14.27 14.55 -9.99
N ARG A 84 14.47 13.53 -9.14
CA ARG A 84 15.34 13.61 -7.93
C ARG A 84 16.82 13.75 -8.28
N GLN A 85 17.30 13.03 -9.31
CA GLN A 85 18.68 13.21 -9.81
C GLN A 85 18.95 14.63 -10.31
N MET A 86 17.90 15.37 -10.66
CA MET A 86 17.96 16.76 -11.11
C MET A 86 17.66 17.76 -9.99
N PHE A 87 17.68 17.30 -8.73
CA PHE A 87 17.38 18.11 -7.54
C PHE A 87 16.03 18.83 -7.60
N GLY A 88 15.06 18.26 -8.34
CA GLY A 88 13.75 18.88 -8.55
C GLY A 88 13.74 20.12 -9.44
N ARG A 89 14.88 20.52 -10.01
CA ARG A 89 15.03 21.74 -10.83
C ARG A 89 14.63 21.55 -12.30
N ALA A 90 14.18 20.36 -12.66
CA ALA A 90 13.76 20.04 -14.02
C ALA A 90 12.34 20.53 -14.29
N GLY A 91 12.20 21.50 -15.21
CA GLY A 91 10.93 21.80 -15.86
C GLY A 91 10.46 20.65 -16.77
N PHE A 92 9.22 20.70 -17.24
CA PHE A 92 8.62 19.61 -18.02
C PHE A 92 9.42 19.23 -19.28
N GLN A 93 9.89 20.22 -20.06
CA GLN A 93 10.65 19.96 -21.28
C GLN A 93 11.95 19.18 -21.00
N LEU A 94 12.71 19.60 -19.98
CA LEU A 94 13.97 18.95 -19.61
C LEU A 94 13.73 17.56 -19.03
N LEU A 95 12.68 17.39 -18.22
CA LEU A 95 12.28 16.09 -17.70
C LEU A 95 11.88 15.13 -18.83
N ARG A 96 11.08 15.61 -19.80
CA ARG A 96 10.66 14.83 -20.97
C ARG A 96 11.86 14.39 -21.81
N GLN A 97 12.78 15.29 -22.11
CA GLN A 97 14.01 14.97 -22.84
C GLN A 97 14.80 13.87 -22.11
N ARG A 98 14.99 14.01 -20.80
CA ARG A 98 15.76 13.03 -20.03
C ARG A 98 15.07 11.68 -19.91
N VAL A 99 13.73 11.63 -19.85
CA VAL A 99 12.97 10.37 -19.86
C VAL A 99 13.09 9.67 -21.22
N LEU A 100 12.97 10.40 -22.33
CA LEU A 100 13.03 9.83 -23.69
C LEU A 100 14.45 9.40 -24.11
N LEU A 101 15.48 10.06 -23.57
CA LEU A 101 16.89 9.80 -23.86
C LEU A 101 17.56 8.82 -22.87
N SER A 102 16.78 8.18 -21.99
CA SER A 102 17.27 7.28 -20.93
C SER A 102 16.85 5.83 -21.12
#